data_AF-A0A2V9J4J3-F1
#
_entry.id   AF-A0A2V9J4J3-F1
#
_cell.length_a   1.000
_cell.length_b   1.000
_cell.length_c   1.000
_cell.angle_alpha   90.00
_cell.angle_beta   90.00
_cell.angle_gamma   90.00
#
_symmetry.space_group_name_H-M   'P 1'
#
loop_
_entity.id
_entity.type
_entity.pdbx_description
1 polymer ?
#
loop_
_entity_poly.entity_id
_entity_poly.type
_entity_poly.pdbx_seq_one_letter_code
_entity_poly.pdbx_strand_id
1 'polypeptide(L)' 'MWFTVVGVVGDMHRRGLENEPSPQMFEPLAQDPSRLATLLVRTSRGDPLKMVGTIQARSNS' A
#
# COMPACT_ATOMS: atom_id res chain seq x y z
N MET A 1 -2.29 -11.83 -21.38
CA MET A 1 -3.34 -11.50 -20.40
C MET A 1 -3.89 -10.13 -20.75
N TRP A 2 -5.19 -9.89 -20.56
CA TRP A 2 -5.83 -8.59 -20.81
C TRP A 2 -6.37 -8.02 -19.50
N PHE A 3 -6.42 -6.69 -19.40
CA PHE A 3 -6.95 -5.97 -18.24
C PHE A 3 -8.05 -5.00 -18.70
N THR A 4 -9.11 -4.85 -17.90
CA THR A 4 -10.07 -3.75 -18.05
C THR A 4 -9.66 -2.62 -17.13
N VAL A 5 -9.45 -1.43 -17.70
CA VAL A 5 -9.19 -0.23 -16.91
C VAL A 5 -10.51 0.27 -16.33
N VAL A 6 -10.62 0.25 -14.99
CA VAL A 6 -11.83 0.70 -14.26
C VAL A 6 -11.75 2.15 -13.80
N GLY A 7 -10.59 2.80 -13.94
CA GLY A 7 -10.38 4.19 -13.56
C GLY A 7 -8.93 4.61 -13.72
N VAL A 8 -8.69 5.92 -13.63
CA VAL A 8 -7.36 6.53 -13.64
C VAL A 8 -7.26 7.46 -12.44
N VAL A 9 -6.14 7.37 -11.73
CA VAL A 9 -5.81 8.24 -10.60
C VAL A 9 -4.79 9.29 -11.03
N GLY A 10 -4.66 10.38 -10.26
CA GLY A 10 -3.60 11.36 -10.47
C GLY A 10 -2.21 10.82 -10.15
N ASP A 11 -1.19 11.63 -10.42
CA ASP A 11 0.21 11.24 -10.25
C ASP A 11 0.55 10.82 -8.82
N MET A 12 1.37 9.77 -8.69
CA MET A 12 1.80 9.21 -7.41
C MET A 12 3.32 8.99 -7.35
N HIS A 13 3.94 9.59 -6.33
CA HIS A 13 5.36 9.46 -6.02
C HIS A 13 5.68 8.21 -5.19
N ARG A 14 5.53 7.02 -5.77
CA ARG A 14 5.73 5.73 -5.02
C ARG A 14 7.17 5.53 -4.54
N ARG A 15 8.16 6.01 -5.31
CA ARG A 15 9.58 5.76 -5.05
C ARG A 15 10.27 6.87 -4.25
N GLY A 16 9.52 7.75 -3.58
CA GLY A 16 10.04 8.94 -2.92
C GLY A 16 9.46 10.20 -3.56
N LEU A 17 9.23 11.23 -2.74
CA LEU A 17 8.56 12.47 -3.14
C LEU A 17 9.42 13.32 -4.09
N GLU A 18 10.74 13.18 -3.98
CA GLU A 18 11.74 13.84 -4.80
C GLU A 18 11.86 13.27 -6.22
N ASN A 19 11.33 12.07 -6.46
CA ASN A 19 11.46 11.39 -7.75
C ASN A 19 10.25 11.66 -8.63
N GLU A 20 10.47 11.95 -9.91
CA GLU A 20 9.37 12.12 -10.87
C GLU A 20 8.42 10.90 -10.89
N PRO A 21 7.10 11.12 -10.99
CA PRO A 21 6.14 10.05 -11.17
C PRO A 21 6.50 9.18 -12.39
N SER A 22 6.25 7.89 -12.28
CA SER A 22 6.40 6.96 -13.41
C SER A 22 5.12 6.15 -13.59
N PRO A 23 4.81 5.73 -14.83
CA PRO A 23 3.61 4.96 -15.12
C PRO A 23 3.51 3.70 -14.26
N GLN A 24 2.37 3.53 -13.61
CA GLN A 24 2.09 2.41 -12.72
C GLN A 24 0.62 1.98 -12.85
N MET A 25 0.38 0.68 -12.74
CA MET A 25 -0.95 0.09 -12.71
C MET A 25 -1.22 -0.45 -11.30
N PHE A 26 -2.47 -0.31 -10.85
CA PHE A 26 -2.96 -0.96 -9.65
C PHE A 26 -3.93 -2.07 -10.05
N GLU A 27 -3.80 -3.21 -9.41
CA GLU A 27 -4.76 -4.31 -9.52
C GLU A 27 -5.20 -4.77 -8.12
N PRO A 28 -6.40 -5.36 -7.99
CA PRO A 28 -6.85 -5.89 -6.72
C PRO A 28 -5.91 -6.97 -6.19
N LEU A 29 -5.59 -6.93 -4.89
CA LEU A 29 -4.75 -7.95 -4.23
C LEU A 29 -5.30 -9.38 -4.41
N ALA A 30 -6.62 -9.54 -4.53
CA ALA A 30 -7.23 -10.84 -4.78
C ALA A 30 -7.00 -11.38 -6.20
N GLN A 31 -6.65 -10.52 -7.17
CA GLN A 31 -6.33 -10.91 -8.55
C GLN A 31 -4.85 -11.28 -8.70
N ASP A 32 -3.95 -10.52 -8.07
CA ASP A 32 -2.53 -10.87 -7.98
C ASP A 32 -2.02 -10.81 -6.52
N PRO A 33 -2.15 -11.92 -5.77
CA PRO A 33 -1.69 -11.98 -4.39
C PRO A 33 -0.16 -11.91 -4.30
N SER A 34 0.37 -10.78 -3.85
CA SER A 34 1.80 -10.64 -3.57
C SER A 34 2.20 -11.33 -2.27
N ARG A 35 3.34 -12.04 -2.29
CA ARG A 35 4.00 -12.56 -1.07
C ARG A 35 4.72 -11.48 -0.26
N LEU A 36 4.98 -10.32 -0.87
CA LEU A 36 5.63 -9.17 -0.24
C LEU A 36 4.72 -7.95 -0.38
N ALA A 37 4.21 -7.47 0.74
CA ALA A 37 3.30 -6.34 0.78
C ALA A 37 3.69 -5.35 1.88
N THR A 38 3.36 -4.07 1.65
CA THR A 38 3.46 -3.03 2.69
C THR A 38 2.09 -2.88 3.36
N LEU A 39 2.04 -3.05 4.68
CA LEU A 39 0.83 -2.80 5.47
C LEU A 39 0.78 -1.33 5.89
N LEU A 40 -0.17 -0.57 5.34
CA LEU A 40 -0.44 0.80 5.78
C LEU A 40 -1.57 0.80 6.82
N VAL A 41 -1.28 1.27 8.03
CA VAL A 41 -2.27 1.38 9.12
C VAL A 41 -2.61 2.84 9.37
N ARG A 42 -3.90 3.18 9.28
CA ARG A 42 -4.43 4.48 9.70
C ARG A 42 -4.96 4.35 11.12
N THR A 43 -4.38 5.09 12.06
CA THR A 43 -4.90 5.16 13.44
C THR A 43 -6.01 6.21 13.52
N SER A 44 -7.07 5.93 14.30
CA SER A 44 -8.24 6.81 14.40
C SER A 44 -8.05 7.95 15.41
N ARG A 45 -7.28 7.72 16.49
CA ARG A 45 -6.88 8.72 17.51
C ARG A 45 -5.59 8.32 18.22
N GLY A 46 -4.88 9.30 18.76
CA GLY A 46 -3.71 9.11 19.62
C GLY A 46 -2.38 8.97 18.87
N ASP A 47 -1.31 8.70 19.61
CA ASP A 47 0.05 8.50 19.09
C ASP A 47 0.15 7.16 18.32
N PRO A 48 0.40 7.18 17.00
CA PRO A 48 0.51 5.96 16.18
C PRO A 48 1.59 4.99 16.67
N LEU A 49 2.66 5.50 17.30
CA LEU A 49 3.78 4.67 17.75
C LEU A 49 3.37 3.70 18.86
N LYS A 50 2.32 4.03 19.62
CA LYS A 50 1.76 3.13 20.65
C LYS A 50 1.12 1.87 20.07
N MET A 51 0.75 1.86 18.78
CA MET A 51 0.14 0.70 18.11
C MET A 51 1.18 -0.29 17.55
N VAL A 52 2.46 0.10 17.48
CA VAL A 52 3.51 -0.67 16.80
C VAL A 52 3.65 -2.07 17.40
N GLY A 53 3.69 -2.21 18.72
CA GLY A 53 3.82 -3.51 19.38
C GLY A 53 2.68 -4.46 19.06
N THR A 54 1.43 -3.97 19.04
CA THR A 54 0.25 -4.76 18.68
C THR A 54 0.29 -5.25 17.24
N ILE A 55 0.74 -4.40 16.30
CA ILE A 55 0.83 -4.76 14.88
C ILE A 55 1.95 -5.79 14.65
N GLN A 56 3.12 -5.60 15.27
CA GLN A 56 4.26 -6.53 15.13
C GLN A 56 3.94 -7.91 15.67
N ALA A 57 3.28 -8.00 16.83
CA ALA A 57 2.86 -9.29 17.40
C ALA A 57 1.92 -10.06 16.46
N ARG A 58 1.08 -9.36 15.69
CA ARG A 58 0.17 -9.98 14.71
C ARG A 58 0.85 -10.33 13.40
N SER A 59 1.89 -9.62 13.00
CA SER A 59 2.61 -9.85 11.74
C SER A 59 3.65 -10.99 11.81
N ASN A 60 4.15 -11.31 13.01
CA ASN A 60 5.14 -12.36 13.22
C ASN A 60 4.53 -13.74 13.54
N SER A 61 3.20 -13.86 13.50
CA SER A 61 2.45 -15.10 13.75
C SER A 61 1.78 -15.60 12.48
#